data_AF-A0A914DI87-F1
#
_entry.id   AF-A0A914DI87-F1
#
_cell.length_a   1.000
_cell.length_b   1.000
_cell.length_c   1.000
_cell.angle_alpha   90.00
_cell.angle_beta   90.00
_cell.angle_gamma   90.00
#
_symmetry.space_group_name_H-M   'P 1'
#
loop_
_entity.id
_entity.type
_entity.pdbx_description
1 polymer ?
#
loop_
_entity_poly.entity_id
_entity_poly.type
_entity_poly.pdbx_seq_one_letter_code
_entity_poly.pdbx_strand_id
1 'polypeptide(L)'
;MKETELRDSRIKNGPQQTIEKVPKTVSLIPSDEQKELNINLLNFLVETTKLVDDNYDSRYALVTEEDIIVMDQQYGRNVSLEDGIKRPELVAPRTKNRFTFERVLRGEDMAYYWYRVFVYITDYANSIPQFRMLSIEDQCQLFRHNFGFIVWVAYSHHYKNIDMTNGWPIGNGAYLPIDGLPDYGPKRPEIPNTQNIMSRFESLLSDPWKELEVDMHELCFIKTILLFQFEENLSSQGREICVQMQNRLLDSLYDYQIIRFPEWTNAMRSRRQSKILLLLPRISQVMHLEHDIQLVLSVFGTINLDGIPHELLFYNSK
;
A
#
# COMPACT_ATOMS: atom_id res chain seq x y z
N MET A 1 14.55 86.11 27.81
CA MET A 1 14.58 86.47 26.38
C MET A 1 14.51 85.18 25.59
N LYS A 2 13.31 84.81 25.13
CA LYS A 2 12.82 85.04 23.75
C LYS A 2 13.57 84.14 22.76
N GLU A 3 12.89 83.10 22.25
CA GLU A 3 12.37 83.04 20.85
C GLU A 3 13.43 82.38 19.92
N THR A 4 13.21 81.41 19.03
CA THR A 4 11.99 80.86 18.40
C THR A 4 12.39 79.56 17.67
N GLU A 5 11.55 78.54 17.81
CA GLU A 5 10.98 77.61 16.80
C GLU A 5 11.70 77.17 15.50
N LEU A 6 11.22 76.00 15.04
CA LEU A 6 11.15 75.44 13.69
C LEU A 6 12.32 74.55 13.23
N ARG A 7 12.16 73.24 13.46
CA ARG A 7 11.73 72.38 12.33
C ARG A 7 11.02 71.10 12.78
N ASP A 8 9.73 71.16 12.48
CA ASP A 8 8.71 70.13 12.42
C ASP A 8 9.08 68.87 11.62
N SER A 9 8.73 67.73 12.22
CA SER A 9 7.72 66.79 11.70
C SER A 9 8.17 65.37 11.31
N ARG A 10 7.37 64.44 11.83
CA ARG A 10 7.09 63.06 11.38
C ARG A 10 7.96 61.94 11.96
N ILE A 11 7.61 61.51 13.17
CA ILE A 11 7.41 60.08 13.42
C ILE A 11 6.06 59.92 14.13
N LYS A 12 5.05 59.51 13.35
CA LYS A 12 3.69 59.22 13.83
C LYS A 12 3.71 57.94 14.64
N ASN A 13 2.93 57.97 15.72
CA ASN A 13 2.49 56.84 16.53
C ASN A 13 2.10 55.62 15.67
N GLY A 14 2.82 54.52 15.85
CA GLY A 14 2.37 53.18 15.46
C GLY A 14 1.73 52.47 16.65
N PRO A 15 0.70 51.64 16.46
CA PRO A 15 0.00 50.98 17.55
C PRO A 15 0.94 49.99 18.26
N GLN A 16 0.91 50.01 19.60
CA GLN A 16 1.55 48.99 20.44
C GLN A 16 1.00 47.62 20.05
N GLN A 17 1.79 46.84 19.30
CA GLN A 17 1.50 45.43 19.09
C GLN A 17 1.54 44.74 20.45
N THR A 18 0.38 44.27 20.86
CA THR A 18 0.22 43.32 21.94
C THR A 18 1.03 42.10 21.54
N ILE A 19 2.10 41.79 22.28
CA ILE A 19 2.85 40.56 22.09
C ILE A 19 1.88 39.41 22.41
N GLU A 20 1.32 38.80 21.37
CA GLU A 20 0.58 37.55 21.49
C GLU A 20 1.49 36.55 22.20
N LYS A 21 0.99 36.02 23.32
CA LYS A 21 1.66 34.95 24.05
C LYS A 21 1.92 33.81 23.07
N VAL A 22 3.20 33.53 22.83
CA VAL A 22 3.66 32.31 22.17
C VAL A 22 2.86 31.13 22.73
N PRO A 23 2.21 30.30 21.88
CA PRO A 23 1.47 29.15 22.37
C PRO A 23 2.40 28.30 23.23
N LYS A 24 1.91 27.86 24.39
CA LYS A 24 2.60 26.93 25.27
C LYS A 24 3.21 25.81 24.44
N THR A 25 4.50 25.56 24.64
CA THR A 25 5.25 24.46 24.05
C THR A 25 4.38 23.20 24.06
N VAL A 26 3.87 22.81 22.89
CA VAL A 26 3.20 21.52 22.73
C VAL A 26 4.26 20.49 23.07
N SER A 27 4.02 19.69 24.11
CA SER A 27 4.89 18.55 24.42
C SER A 27 4.95 17.68 23.16
N LEU A 28 6.13 17.58 22.56
CA LEU A 28 6.39 16.67 21.44
C LEU A 28 6.30 15.19 21.85
N ILE A 29 6.17 14.93 23.17
CA ILE A 29 5.98 13.60 23.72
C ILE A 29 4.47 13.39 23.89
N PRO A 30 3.88 12.38 23.21
CA PRO A 30 2.46 12.04 23.37
C PRO A 30 2.15 11.68 24.82
N SER A 31 0.93 11.98 25.28
CA SER A 31 0.45 11.48 26.58
C SER A 31 0.40 9.96 26.58
N ASP A 32 0.45 9.34 27.76
CA ASP A 32 0.41 7.87 27.87
C ASP A 32 -0.91 7.28 27.33
N GLU A 33 -2.03 8.01 27.47
CA GLU A 33 -3.32 7.67 26.85
C GLU A 33 -3.25 7.67 25.31
N GLN A 34 -2.53 8.64 24.72
CA GLN A 34 -2.35 8.70 23.27
C GLN A 34 -1.49 7.54 22.77
N LYS A 35 -0.43 7.18 23.52
CA LYS A 35 0.39 6.02 23.21
C LYS A 35 -0.41 4.73 23.27
N GLU A 36 -1.24 4.56 24.30
CA GLU A 36 -2.12 3.39 24.42
C GLU A 36 -3.07 3.27 23.23
N LEU A 37 -3.69 4.38 22.83
CA LEU A 37 -4.57 4.43 21.66
C LEU A 37 -3.83 4.07 20.34
N ASN A 38 -2.57 4.46 20.24
CA ASN A 38 -1.70 4.17 19.09
C ASN A 38 -1.28 2.69 19.05
N ILE A 39 -0.97 2.09 20.21
CA ILE A 39 -0.69 0.66 20.33
C ILE A 39 -1.94 -0.18 20.02
N ASN A 40 -3.11 0.27 20.46
CA ASN A 40 -4.38 -0.37 20.10
C ASN A 40 -4.62 -0.35 18.58
N LEU A 41 -4.29 0.75 17.89
CA LEU A 41 -4.35 0.81 16.44
C LEU A 41 -3.38 -0.19 15.80
N LEU A 42 -2.14 -0.26 16.27
CA LEU A 42 -1.17 -1.23 15.74
C LEU A 42 -1.66 -2.67 15.88
N ASN A 43 -2.09 -3.06 17.09
CA ASN A 43 -2.60 -4.40 17.36
C ASN A 43 -3.78 -4.72 16.45
N PHE A 44 -4.71 -3.78 16.30
CA PHE A 44 -5.83 -3.90 15.37
C PHE A 44 -5.37 -4.15 13.91
N LEU A 45 -4.38 -3.40 13.40
CA LEU A 45 -3.89 -3.57 12.03
C LEU A 45 -3.17 -4.91 11.81
N VAL A 46 -2.43 -5.38 12.81
CA VAL A 46 -1.75 -6.69 12.78
C VAL A 46 -2.77 -7.83 12.82
N GLU A 47 -3.75 -7.76 13.73
CA GLU A 47 -4.83 -8.75 13.82
C GLU A 47 -5.66 -8.77 12.54
N THR A 48 -6.01 -7.60 11.99
CA THR A 48 -6.71 -7.49 10.71
C THR A 48 -5.91 -8.14 9.59
N THR A 49 -4.59 -7.91 9.51
CA THR A 49 -3.74 -8.55 8.50
C THR A 49 -3.76 -10.07 8.63
N LYS A 50 -3.65 -10.61 9.85
CA LYS A 50 -3.71 -12.06 10.09
C LYS A 50 -5.07 -12.64 9.73
N LEU A 51 -6.16 -11.98 10.14
CA LEU A 51 -7.52 -12.41 9.85
C LEU A 51 -7.77 -12.48 8.34
N VAL A 52 -7.31 -11.47 7.58
CA VAL A 52 -7.47 -11.47 6.12
C VAL A 52 -6.57 -12.52 5.45
N ASP A 53 -5.34 -12.71 5.93
CA ASP A 53 -4.44 -13.78 5.44
C ASP A 53 -5.05 -15.18 5.63
N ASP A 54 -5.73 -15.40 6.76
CA ASP A 54 -6.39 -16.67 7.11
C ASP A 54 -7.83 -16.77 6.60
N ASN A 55 -8.39 -15.71 6.00
CA ASN A 55 -9.75 -15.69 5.47
C ASN A 55 -9.80 -16.35 4.08
N TYR A 56 -9.90 -17.67 4.06
CA TYR A 56 -10.13 -18.44 2.85
C TYR A 56 -11.21 -19.51 3.04
N ASP A 57 -11.85 -19.88 1.93
CA ASP A 57 -12.78 -21.01 1.91
C ASP A 57 -11.96 -22.30 1.86
N SER A 58 -12.24 -23.23 2.77
CA SER A 58 -11.51 -24.51 2.87
C SER A 58 -11.62 -25.36 1.60
N ARG A 59 -12.66 -25.17 0.78
CA ARG A 59 -12.79 -25.78 -0.55
C ARG A 59 -11.69 -25.35 -1.51
N TYR A 60 -11.12 -24.17 -1.31
CA TYR A 60 -10.05 -23.60 -2.12
C TYR A 60 -8.72 -23.52 -1.34
N ALA A 61 -8.50 -24.45 -0.41
CA ALA A 61 -7.22 -24.59 0.28
C ALA A 61 -6.08 -25.02 -0.67
N LEU A 62 -6.43 -25.74 -1.74
CA LEU A 62 -5.54 -26.19 -2.80
C LEU A 62 -6.19 -25.90 -4.15
N VAL A 63 -5.81 -24.77 -4.75
CA VAL A 63 -6.25 -24.38 -6.10
C VAL A 63 -5.27 -24.95 -7.12
N THR A 64 -5.79 -25.72 -8.07
CA THR A 64 -5.05 -26.29 -9.20
C THR A 64 -4.98 -25.32 -10.38
N GLU A 65 -4.27 -25.71 -11.44
CA GLU A 65 -4.24 -24.93 -12.69
C GLU A 65 -5.63 -24.92 -13.36
N GLU A 66 -6.31 -26.07 -13.39
CA GLU A 66 -7.64 -26.21 -13.95
C GLU A 66 -8.68 -25.36 -13.20
N ASP A 67 -8.57 -25.28 -11.87
CA ASP A 67 -9.43 -24.41 -11.05
C ASP A 67 -9.27 -22.95 -11.44
N ILE A 68 -8.03 -22.48 -11.69
CA ILE A 68 -7.76 -21.09 -12.09
C ILE A 68 -8.43 -20.78 -13.43
N ILE A 69 -8.34 -21.68 -14.40
CA ILE A 69 -9.00 -21.52 -15.72
C ILE A 69 -10.51 -21.37 -15.55
N VAL A 70 -11.12 -22.22 -14.72
CA VAL A 70 -12.57 -22.17 -14.45
C VAL A 70 -12.95 -20.88 -13.70
N MET A 71 -12.17 -20.49 -12.69
CA MET A 71 -12.43 -19.28 -11.91
C MET A 71 -12.28 -18.01 -12.75
N ASP A 72 -11.25 -17.92 -13.58
CA ASP A 72 -11.03 -16.79 -14.48
C ASP A 72 -12.19 -16.60 -15.47
N GLN A 73 -12.88 -17.69 -15.85
CA GLN A 73 -14.08 -17.62 -16.70
C GLN A 73 -15.34 -17.22 -15.93
N GLN A 74 -15.42 -17.52 -14.63
CA GLN A 74 -16.63 -17.33 -13.82
C GLN A 74 -16.68 -16.00 -13.08
N TYR A 75 -15.53 -15.44 -12.72
CA TYR A 75 -15.43 -14.30 -11.80
C TYR A 75 -14.79 -13.06 -12.45
N GLY A 76 -14.93 -11.91 -11.79
CA GLY A 76 -14.12 -10.70 -12.00
C GLY A 76 -14.36 -9.90 -13.30
N ARG A 77 -14.78 -10.55 -14.39
CA ARG A 77 -14.89 -9.94 -15.73
C ARG A 77 -16.05 -8.96 -15.91
N ASN A 78 -17.15 -9.16 -15.19
CA ASN A 78 -18.39 -8.37 -15.32
C ASN A 78 -18.78 -7.66 -14.02
N VAL A 79 -17.81 -7.36 -13.16
CA VAL A 79 -18.03 -6.73 -11.85
C VAL A 79 -17.46 -5.32 -11.91
N SER A 80 -18.29 -4.33 -11.54
CA SER A 80 -17.81 -2.95 -11.45
C SER A 80 -16.87 -2.77 -10.25
N LEU A 81 -16.00 -1.76 -10.25
CA LEU A 81 -15.16 -1.48 -9.08
C LEU A 81 -16.00 -1.26 -7.81
N GLU A 82 -17.10 -0.52 -7.94
CA GLU A 82 -18.04 -0.27 -6.84
C GLU A 82 -18.65 -1.56 -6.30
N ASP A 83 -19.16 -2.43 -7.18
CA ASP A 83 -19.72 -3.71 -6.78
C ASP A 83 -18.65 -4.60 -6.16
N GLY A 84 -17.43 -4.60 -6.71
CA GLY A 84 -16.30 -5.36 -6.20
C GLY A 84 -15.91 -4.93 -4.78
N ILE A 85 -15.87 -3.62 -4.51
CA ILE A 85 -15.57 -3.08 -3.17
C ILE A 85 -16.67 -3.48 -2.17
N LYS A 86 -17.94 -3.41 -2.58
CA LYS A 86 -19.09 -3.76 -1.71
C LYS A 86 -19.25 -5.26 -1.51
N ARG A 87 -18.90 -6.05 -2.53
CA ARG A 87 -19.18 -7.48 -2.66
C ARG A 87 -18.00 -8.21 -3.29
N PRO A 88 -16.86 -8.30 -2.56
CA PRO A 88 -15.64 -8.92 -3.08
C PRO A 88 -15.83 -10.38 -3.49
N GLU A 89 -16.83 -11.10 -2.95
CA GLU A 89 -17.15 -12.47 -3.34
C GLU A 89 -17.60 -12.62 -4.81
N LEU A 90 -17.98 -11.53 -5.47
CA LEU A 90 -18.29 -11.51 -6.90
C LEU A 90 -17.03 -11.46 -7.77
N VAL A 91 -15.91 -10.97 -7.23
CA VAL A 91 -14.66 -10.76 -7.98
C VAL A 91 -13.78 -11.99 -8.00
N ALA A 92 -13.69 -12.72 -6.89
CA ALA A 92 -13.05 -14.02 -6.81
C ALA A 92 -13.45 -14.75 -5.51
N PRO A 93 -13.38 -16.09 -5.49
CA PRO A 93 -13.42 -16.81 -4.23
C PRO A 93 -12.19 -16.50 -3.38
N ARG A 94 -12.34 -16.61 -2.06
CA ARG A 94 -11.20 -16.47 -1.14
C ARG A 94 -10.41 -17.77 -1.12
N THR A 95 -9.23 -17.74 -1.72
CA THR A 95 -8.35 -18.91 -1.87
C THR A 95 -7.12 -18.78 -0.98
N LYS A 96 -6.62 -19.90 -0.47
CA LYS A 96 -5.43 -19.87 0.40
C LYS A 96 -4.20 -19.40 -0.37
N ASN A 97 -3.51 -18.37 0.14
CA ASN A 97 -2.23 -17.95 -0.42
C ASN A 97 -1.17 -19.04 -0.19
N ARG A 98 -0.59 -19.52 -1.29
CA ARG A 98 0.45 -20.55 -1.30
C ARG A 98 1.67 -20.04 -2.05
N PHE A 99 2.62 -19.49 -1.29
CA PHE A 99 3.89 -19.00 -1.82
C PHE A 99 4.91 -20.13 -1.92
N THR A 100 4.69 -21.06 -2.85
CA THR A 100 5.55 -22.23 -3.12
C THR A 100 6.04 -22.23 -4.57
N PHE A 101 6.99 -23.11 -4.89
CA PHE A 101 7.67 -23.21 -6.19
C PHE A 101 7.22 -24.44 -6.98
N GLU A 102 5.92 -24.72 -7.03
CA GLU A 102 5.40 -25.99 -7.56
C GLU A 102 5.28 -25.99 -9.08
N ARG A 103 4.98 -24.83 -9.69
CA ARG A 103 4.87 -24.70 -11.14
C ARG A 103 5.23 -23.31 -11.63
N VAL A 104 5.69 -23.22 -12.88
CA VAL A 104 5.99 -21.94 -13.53
C VAL A 104 4.68 -21.18 -13.80
N LEU A 105 4.72 -19.88 -13.56
CA LEU A 105 3.64 -18.92 -13.82
C LEU A 105 3.19 -18.94 -15.30
N ARG A 106 1.87 -18.93 -15.51
CA ARG A 106 1.21 -18.77 -16.82
C ARG A 106 0.39 -17.49 -16.90
N GLY A 107 -0.17 -17.18 -18.09
CA GLY A 107 -1.01 -16.00 -18.29
C GLY A 107 -2.26 -15.98 -17.40
N GLU A 108 -2.92 -17.13 -17.22
CA GLU A 108 -4.14 -17.25 -16.41
C GLU A 108 -3.87 -17.00 -14.92
N ASP A 109 -2.68 -17.34 -14.44
CA ASP A 109 -2.27 -17.02 -13.07
C ASP A 109 -2.21 -15.52 -12.82
N MET A 110 -1.83 -14.73 -13.82
CA MET A 110 -1.74 -13.28 -13.68
C MET A 110 -3.11 -12.63 -13.61
N ALA A 111 -4.04 -13.01 -14.49
CA ALA A 111 -5.42 -12.50 -14.43
C ALA A 111 -6.07 -12.84 -13.07
N TYR A 112 -5.93 -14.11 -12.65
CA TYR A 112 -6.47 -14.55 -11.37
C TYR A 112 -5.78 -13.92 -10.16
N TYR A 113 -4.46 -13.67 -10.24
CA TYR A 113 -3.71 -12.96 -9.21
C TYR A 113 -4.32 -11.58 -8.92
N TRP A 114 -4.69 -10.83 -9.96
CA TRP A 114 -5.34 -9.53 -9.83
C TRP A 114 -6.69 -9.61 -9.11
N TYR A 115 -7.55 -10.57 -9.48
CA TYR A 115 -8.83 -10.75 -8.78
C TYR A 115 -8.64 -11.16 -7.32
N ARG A 116 -7.71 -12.08 -7.05
CA ARG A 116 -7.42 -12.56 -5.69
C ARG A 116 -6.84 -11.45 -4.81
N VAL A 117 -5.86 -10.70 -5.30
CA VAL A 117 -5.29 -9.58 -4.54
C VAL A 117 -6.30 -8.44 -4.39
N PHE A 118 -7.23 -8.28 -5.33
CA PHE A 118 -8.34 -7.36 -5.18
C PHE A 118 -9.24 -7.72 -3.99
N VAL A 119 -9.66 -8.99 -3.90
CA VAL A 119 -10.45 -9.48 -2.76
C VAL A 119 -9.70 -9.29 -1.46
N TYR A 120 -8.40 -9.59 -1.43
CA TYR A 120 -7.55 -9.39 -0.26
C TYR A 120 -7.51 -7.94 0.21
N ILE A 121 -7.22 -7.00 -0.70
CA ILE A 121 -7.13 -5.57 -0.36
C ILE A 121 -8.50 -5.02 0.03
N THR A 122 -9.57 -5.48 -0.63
CA THR A 122 -10.95 -5.11 -0.30
C THR A 122 -11.35 -5.58 1.09
N ASP A 123 -11.09 -6.84 1.44
CA ASP A 123 -11.37 -7.37 2.78
C ASP A 123 -10.58 -6.61 3.85
N TYR A 124 -9.31 -6.30 3.57
CA TYR A 124 -8.47 -5.50 4.44
C TYR A 124 -9.00 -4.08 4.64
N ALA A 125 -9.29 -3.37 3.55
CA ALA A 125 -9.81 -2.01 3.58
C ALA A 125 -11.17 -1.96 4.28
N ASN A 126 -12.09 -2.87 3.93
CA ASN A 126 -13.40 -2.98 4.55
C ASN A 126 -13.34 -3.41 6.02
N SER A 127 -12.23 -3.92 6.54
CA SER A 127 -12.06 -4.18 7.97
C SER A 127 -11.77 -2.89 8.75
N ILE A 128 -11.21 -1.86 8.10
CA ILE A 128 -10.83 -0.59 8.72
C ILE A 128 -12.06 0.34 8.80
N PRO A 129 -12.51 0.76 10.00
CA PRO A 129 -13.70 1.60 10.16
C PRO A 129 -13.65 2.92 9.36
N GLN A 130 -12.50 3.58 9.34
CA GLN A 130 -12.30 4.85 8.64
C GLN A 130 -12.52 4.71 7.13
N PHE A 131 -12.15 3.57 6.53
CA PHE A 131 -12.38 3.33 5.12
C PHE A 131 -13.89 3.19 4.84
N ARG A 132 -14.61 2.46 5.69
CA ARG A 132 -16.08 2.30 5.57
C ARG A 132 -16.87 3.59 5.76
N MET A 133 -16.27 4.61 6.41
CA MET A 133 -16.90 5.93 6.59
C MET A 133 -16.84 6.79 5.32
N LEU A 134 -15.98 6.44 4.36
CA LEU A 134 -15.89 7.14 3.08
C LEU A 134 -17.12 6.85 2.21
N SER A 135 -17.48 7.81 1.36
CA SER A 135 -18.45 7.57 0.29
C SER A 135 -17.94 6.48 -0.65
N ILE A 136 -18.84 5.79 -1.37
CA ILE A 136 -18.41 4.76 -2.31
C ILE A 136 -17.56 5.35 -3.44
N GLU A 137 -17.84 6.60 -3.82
CA GLU A 137 -17.06 7.36 -4.79
C GLU A 137 -15.63 7.57 -4.28
N ASP A 138 -15.46 8.02 -3.02
CA ASP A 138 -14.15 8.20 -2.40
C ASP A 138 -13.39 6.87 -2.23
N GLN A 139 -14.08 5.80 -1.86
CA GLN A 139 -13.50 4.45 -1.78
C GLN A 139 -12.96 4.00 -3.14
N CYS A 140 -13.75 4.19 -4.21
CA CYS A 140 -13.33 3.91 -5.58
C CYS A 140 -12.12 4.75 -6.02
N GLN A 141 -12.07 6.04 -5.68
CA GLN A 141 -10.92 6.90 -6.00
C GLN A 141 -9.65 6.41 -5.30
N LEU A 142 -9.73 6.12 -3.99
CA LEU A 142 -8.59 5.58 -3.25
C LEU A 142 -8.12 4.24 -3.82
N PHE A 143 -9.04 3.33 -4.15
CA PHE A 143 -8.68 2.06 -4.75
C PHE A 143 -7.97 2.26 -6.09
N ARG A 144 -8.53 3.03 -7.03
CA ARG A 144 -7.90 3.26 -8.34
C ARG A 144 -6.50 3.84 -8.23
N HIS A 145 -6.30 4.79 -7.34
CA HIS A 145 -5.01 5.45 -7.18
C HIS A 145 -3.99 4.55 -6.46
N ASN A 146 -4.42 3.84 -5.41
CA ASN A 146 -3.49 3.18 -4.49
C ASN A 146 -3.35 1.67 -4.69
N PHE A 147 -4.24 1.04 -5.44
CA PHE A 147 -4.33 -0.42 -5.52
C PHE A 147 -2.97 -1.06 -5.80
N GLY A 148 -2.32 -0.61 -6.87
CA GLY A 148 -1.02 -1.12 -7.26
C GLY A 148 0.05 -0.98 -6.17
N PHE A 149 0.12 0.19 -5.51
CA PHE A 149 1.09 0.40 -4.43
C PHE A 149 0.88 -0.60 -3.29
N ILE A 150 -0.39 -0.88 -2.96
CA ILE A 150 -0.77 -1.80 -1.89
C ILE A 150 -0.46 -3.25 -2.29
N VAL A 151 -0.67 -3.65 -3.56
CA VAL A 151 -0.38 -5.01 -4.06
C VAL A 151 1.06 -5.43 -3.74
N TRP A 152 2.03 -4.55 -3.99
CA TRP A 152 3.45 -4.82 -3.72
C TRP A 152 3.80 -4.94 -2.23
N VAL A 153 3.00 -4.34 -1.35
CA VAL A 153 3.19 -4.42 0.10
C VAL A 153 2.34 -5.53 0.72
N ALA A 154 1.22 -5.91 0.10
CA ALA A 154 0.20 -6.81 0.65
C ALA A 154 0.78 -8.15 1.12
N TYR A 155 1.75 -8.68 0.38
CA TYR A 155 2.41 -9.96 0.67
C TYR A 155 3.89 -9.84 1.07
N SER A 156 4.38 -8.62 1.27
CA SER A 156 5.80 -8.37 1.56
C SER A 156 6.31 -9.10 2.81
N HIS A 157 5.46 -9.30 3.82
CA HIS A 157 5.82 -10.04 5.04
C HIS A 157 5.99 -11.54 4.82
N HIS A 158 5.30 -12.14 3.82
CA HIS A 158 5.45 -13.54 3.47
C HIS A 158 6.82 -13.82 2.83
N TYR A 159 7.32 -12.88 2.02
CA TYR A 159 8.60 -13.03 1.32
C TYR A 159 9.82 -13.04 2.24
N LYS A 160 9.73 -12.49 3.46
CA LYS A 160 10.87 -12.39 4.38
C LYS A 160 11.46 -13.76 4.76
N ASN A 161 10.64 -14.81 4.79
CA ASN A 161 11.04 -16.14 5.22
C ASN A 161 11.14 -17.16 4.08
N ILE A 162 11.00 -16.71 2.83
CA ILE A 162 11.03 -17.59 1.66
C ILE A 162 12.42 -17.54 1.03
N ASP A 163 12.99 -18.72 0.79
CA ASP A 163 14.19 -18.86 -0.02
C ASP A 163 13.84 -18.59 -1.50
N MET A 164 14.26 -17.43 -2.01
CA MET A 164 13.98 -16.97 -3.37
C MET A 164 14.97 -17.52 -4.42
N THR A 165 15.84 -18.48 -4.06
CA THR A 165 16.80 -19.08 -5.00
C THR A 165 16.16 -19.67 -6.26
N ASN A 166 14.93 -20.16 -6.17
CA ASN A 166 14.20 -20.72 -7.31
C ASN A 166 13.47 -19.66 -8.14
N GLY A 167 13.18 -18.49 -7.58
CA GLY A 167 12.36 -17.46 -8.22
C GLY A 167 11.45 -16.71 -7.26
N TRP A 168 10.42 -16.08 -7.82
CA TRP A 168 9.44 -15.26 -7.11
C TRP A 168 8.09 -15.96 -7.04
N PRO A 169 7.61 -16.38 -5.86
CA PRO A 169 6.30 -16.99 -5.74
C PRO A 169 5.20 -15.92 -5.85
N ILE A 170 4.27 -16.13 -6.78
CA ILE A 170 3.14 -15.21 -7.05
C ILE A 170 1.85 -15.69 -6.35
N GLY A 171 1.85 -16.94 -5.86
CA GLY A 171 0.74 -17.56 -5.13
C GLY A 171 0.17 -18.78 -5.87
N ASN A 172 -0.73 -19.53 -5.23
CA ASN A 172 -1.28 -20.81 -5.74
C ASN A 172 -0.22 -21.83 -6.18
N GLY A 173 0.99 -21.77 -5.62
CA GLY A 173 2.15 -22.59 -6.01
C GLY A 173 2.78 -22.21 -7.35
N ALA A 174 2.29 -21.16 -8.01
CA ALA A 174 2.92 -20.58 -9.19
C ALA A 174 4.08 -19.64 -8.80
N TYR A 175 5.15 -19.69 -9.58
CA TYR A 175 6.29 -18.80 -9.39
C TYR A 175 6.92 -18.35 -10.71
N LEU A 176 7.59 -17.20 -10.65
CA LEU A 176 8.41 -16.67 -11.73
C LEU A 176 9.88 -17.11 -11.52
N PRO A 177 10.45 -17.99 -12.36
CA PRO A 177 11.79 -18.55 -12.17
C PRO A 177 12.91 -17.55 -12.45
N ILE A 178 14.07 -17.63 -11.77
CA ILE A 178 15.25 -16.80 -12.13
C ILE A 178 15.85 -17.26 -13.48
N ASP A 179 16.28 -16.30 -14.30
CA ASP A 179 16.96 -16.58 -15.58
C ASP A 179 18.21 -17.45 -15.40
N GLY A 180 18.39 -18.44 -16.29
CA GLY A 180 19.62 -19.24 -16.38
C GLY A 180 19.70 -20.49 -15.50
N LEU A 181 18.63 -20.84 -14.80
CA LEU A 181 18.55 -22.09 -14.02
C LEU A 181 18.42 -23.33 -14.96
N PRO A 182 19.15 -24.43 -14.67
CA PRO A 182 19.44 -25.50 -15.63
C PRO A 182 18.27 -26.43 -16.02
N ASP A 183 17.18 -26.47 -15.25
CA ASP A 183 16.02 -27.34 -15.50
C ASP A 183 14.90 -26.68 -16.33
N TYR A 184 15.09 -25.42 -16.74
CA TYR A 184 14.09 -24.73 -17.53
C TYR A 184 14.29 -25.02 -19.02
N GLY A 185 13.58 -26.04 -19.51
CA GLY A 185 13.38 -26.28 -20.94
C GLY A 185 12.74 -25.08 -21.66
N PRO A 186 12.30 -25.20 -22.93
CA PRO A 186 11.84 -24.08 -23.76
C PRO A 186 10.55 -23.34 -23.29
N LYS A 187 10.09 -23.59 -22.05
CA LYS A 187 8.94 -22.96 -21.39
C LYS A 187 9.39 -21.74 -20.58
N ARG A 188 9.88 -20.71 -21.26
CA ARG A 188 9.99 -19.38 -20.62
C ARG A 188 8.60 -18.93 -20.16
N PRO A 189 8.49 -18.11 -19.10
CA PRO A 189 7.24 -17.42 -18.81
C PRO A 189 6.75 -16.78 -20.11
N GLU A 190 5.50 -17.01 -20.48
CA GLU A 190 4.88 -16.44 -21.69
C GLU A 190 4.76 -14.91 -21.61
N ILE A 191 5.23 -14.33 -20.50
CA ILE A 191 5.10 -12.93 -20.13
C ILE A 191 6.48 -12.26 -20.15
N PRO A 192 6.86 -11.61 -21.26
CA PRO A 192 8.10 -10.86 -21.38
C PRO A 192 8.31 -9.85 -20.25
N ASN A 193 9.58 -9.56 -19.91
CA ASN A 193 10.02 -8.48 -19.01
C ASN A 193 9.59 -8.57 -17.53
N THR A 194 8.94 -9.65 -17.10
CA THR A 194 8.59 -9.90 -15.69
C THR A 194 9.81 -9.91 -14.76
N GLN A 195 10.95 -10.44 -15.21
CA GLN A 195 12.21 -10.40 -14.46
C GLN A 195 12.70 -8.99 -14.17
N ASN A 196 12.54 -8.08 -15.13
CA ASN A 196 12.97 -6.70 -14.96
C ASN A 196 12.16 -6.00 -13.87
N ILE A 197 10.85 -6.26 -13.80
CA ILE A 197 9.99 -5.75 -12.73
C ILE A 197 10.46 -6.31 -11.40
N MET A 198 10.67 -7.63 -11.30
CA MET A 198 11.05 -8.26 -10.05
C MET A 198 12.42 -7.79 -9.55
N SER A 199 13.42 -7.69 -10.43
CA SER A 199 14.73 -7.12 -10.07
C SER A 199 14.64 -5.64 -9.63
N ARG A 200 13.75 -4.86 -10.23
CA ARG A 200 13.48 -3.48 -9.81
C ARG A 200 12.78 -3.43 -8.46
N PHE A 201 11.78 -4.27 -8.23
CA PHE A 201 11.16 -4.43 -6.93
C PHE A 201 12.20 -4.81 -5.86
N GLU A 202 13.10 -5.74 -6.20
CA GLU A 202 14.14 -6.22 -5.30
C GLU A 202 15.05 -5.07 -4.84
N SER A 203 15.62 -4.35 -5.81
CA SER A 203 16.56 -3.24 -5.56
C SER A 203 15.92 -1.99 -4.97
N LEU A 204 14.65 -1.68 -5.32
CA LEU A 204 14.00 -0.45 -4.89
C LEU A 204 13.24 -0.60 -3.57
N LEU A 205 12.79 -1.80 -3.22
CA LEU A 205 11.91 -2.07 -2.07
C LEU A 205 12.44 -3.16 -1.15
N SER A 206 12.61 -4.39 -1.64
CA SER A 206 13.01 -5.53 -0.78
C SER A 206 14.34 -5.29 -0.09
N ASP A 207 15.38 -4.89 -0.82
CA ASP A 207 16.71 -4.68 -0.25
C ASP A 207 16.71 -3.52 0.76
N PRO A 208 16.14 -2.35 0.46
CA PRO A 208 15.96 -1.30 1.46
C PRO A 208 15.15 -1.73 2.69
N TRP A 209 14.11 -2.55 2.53
CA TRP A 209 13.36 -3.08 3.68
C TRP A 209 14.21 -4.03 4.52
N LYS A 210 15.02 -4.89 3.90
CA LYS A 210 15.96 -5.77 4.58
C LYS A 210 17.05 -4.98 5.32
N GLU A 211 17.65 -4.00 4.66
CA GLU A 211 18.69 -3.11 5.25
C GLU A 211 18.15 -2.32 6.45
N LEU A 212 16.91 -1.85 6.37
CA LEU A 212 16.25 -1.17 7.48
C LEU A 212 15.69 -2.16 8.52
N GLU A 213 15.74 -3.46 8.29
CA GLU A 213 15.10 -4.48 9.13
C GLU A 213 13.62 -4.15 9.38
N VAL A 214 12.89 -3.73 8.34
CA VAL A 214 11.45 -3.48 8.44
C VAL A 214 10.77 -4.78 8.87
N ASP A 215 9.92 -4.67 9.89
CA ASP A 215 9.19 -5.81 10.44
C ASP A 215 7.70 -5.77 10.07
N MET A 216 6.96 -6.79 10.47
CA MET A 216 5.54 -6.91 10.13
C MET A 216 4.72 -5.72 10.64
N HIS A 217 5.06 -5.17 11.81
CA HIS A 217 4.35 -4.03 12.39
C HIS A 217 4.53 -2.77 11.54
N GLU A 218 5.78 -2.47 11.14
CA GLU A 218 6.07 -1.35 10.24
C GLU A 218 5.45 -1.55 8.85
N LEU A 219 5.43 -2.77 8.32
CA LEU A 219 4.73 -3.09 7.07
C LEU A 219 3.22 -2.84 7.15
N CYS A 220 2.58 -3.14 8.29
CA CYS A 220 1.16 -2.83 8.50
C CYS A 220 0.89 -1.33 8.43
N PHE A 221 1.77 -0.50 9.03
CA PHE A 221 1.66 0.95 8.91
C PHE A 221 1.87 1.42 7.47
N ILE A 222 2.91 0.95 6.78
CA ILE A 222 3.19 1.30 5.38
C ILE A 222 1.99 0.96 4.49
N LYS A 223 1.46 -0.26 4.60
CA LYS A 223 0.29 -0.74 3.85
C LYS A 223 -0.93 0.15 4.07
N THR A 224 -1.18 0.53 5.32
CA THR A 224 -2.34 1.37 5.67
C THR A 224 -2.15 2.83 5.24
N ILE A 225 -0.92 3.36 5.36
CA ILE A 225 -0.61 4.71 4.87
C ILE A 225 -0.86 4.80 3.37
N LEU A 226 -0.43 3.80 2.60
CA LEU A 226 -0.70 3.72 1.16
C LEU A 226 -2.19 3.63 0.85
N LEU A 227 -2.98 2.87 1.62
CA LEU A 227 -4.43 2.78 1.43
C LEU A 227 -5.13 4.14 1.54
N PHE A 228 -4.70 4.98 2.48
CA PHE A 228 -5.27 6.31 2.70
C PHE A 228 -4.49 7.42 1.98
N GLN A 229 -3.51 7.12 1.13
CA GLN A 229 -2.80 8.12 0.33
C GLN A 229 -3.79 8.72 -0.69
N PHE A 230 -3.81 10.05 -0.82
CA PHE A 230 -4.69 10.70 -1.79
C PHE A 230 -3.98 11.92 -2.37
N GLU A 231 -4.24 12.18 -3.64
CA GLU A 231 -3.64 13.33 -4.34
C GLU A 231 -4.72 14.34 -4.73
N GLU A 232 -5.78 13.97 -5.45
CA GLU A 232 -6.87 14.89 -5.84
C GLU A 232 -8.24 14.18 -5.95
N ASN A 233 -9.34 14.94 -6.01
CA ASN A 233 -10.73 14.49 -6.27
C ASN A 233 -11.51 13.76 -5.17
N LEU A 234 -10.98 13.63 -3.96
CA LEU A 234 -11.80 13.19 -2.82
C LEU A 234 -12.77 14.30 -2.37
N SER A 235 -13.92 13.88 -1.84
CA SER A 235 -14.85 14.77 -1.15
C SER A 235 -14.18 15.46 0.04
N SER A 236 -14.71 16.60 0.48
CA SER A 236 -14.15 17.29 1.67
C SER A 236 -14.14 16.40 2.92
N GLN A 237 -15.17 15.58 3.10
CA GLN A 237 -15.24 14.61 4.18
C GLN A 237 -14.21 13.48 3.99
N GLY A 238 -14.07 12.96 2.77
CA GLY A 238 -13.09 11.91 2.46
C GLY A 238 -11.66 12.36 2.71
N ARG A 239 -11.32 13.59 2.30
CA ARG A 239 -10.01 14.20 2.60
C ARG A 239 -9.75 14.33 4.09
N GLU A 240 -10.74 14.78 4.86
CA GLU A 240 -10.61 14.91 6.31
C GLU A 240 -10.34 13.55 6.97
N ILE A 241 -11.09 12.51 6.60
CA ILE A 241 -10.90 11.15 7.09
C ILE A 241 -9.48 10.64 6.77
N CYS A 242 -9.03 10.81 5.51
CA CYS A 242 -7.69 10.36 5.11
C CYS A 242 -6.59 11.09 5.87
N VAL A 243 -6.66 12.42 6.01
CA VAL A 243 -5.65 13.21 6.75
C VAL A 243 -5.60 12.79 8.23
N GLN A 244 -6.76 12.64 8.87
CA GLN A 244 -6.82 12.20 10.27
C GLN A 244 -6.21 10.80 10.43
N MET A 245 -6.53 9.88 9.53
CA MET A 245 -6.00 8.52 9.57
C MET A 245 -4.48 8.49 9.33
N GLN A 246 -3.98 9.21 8.33
CA GLN A 246 -2.54 9.31 8.04
C GLN A 246 -1.76 9.87 9.23
N ASN A 247 -2.21 10.98 9.83
CA ASN A 247 -1.54 11.55 11.01
C ASN A 247 -1.49 10.54 12.15
N ARG A 248 -2.61 9.87 12.43
CA ARG A 248 -2.66 8.83 13.48
C ARG A 248 -1.72 7.66 13.20
N LEU A 249 -1.61 7.23 11.94
CA LEU A 249 -0.69 6.16 11.54
C LEU A 249 0.77 6.58 11.71
N LEU A 250 1.12 7.82 11.36
CA LEU A 250 2.47 8.36 11.54
C LEU A 250 2.84 8.46 13.02
N ASP A 251 1.94 8.97 13.85
CA ASP A 251 2.14 9.03 15.30
C ASP A 251 2.29 7.63 15.89
N SER A 252 1.44 6.68 15.47
CA SER A 252 1.50 5.30 15.94
C SER A 252 2.78 4.57 15.51
N LEU A 253 3.27 4.84 14.30
CA LEU A 253 4.56 4.33 13.83
C LEU A 253 5.71 4.87 14.69
N TYR A 254 5.67 6.14 15.06
CA TYR A 254 6.68 6.73 15.95
C TYR A 254 6.64 6.10 17.35
N ASP A 255 5.45 5.94 17.93
CA ASP A 255 5.29 5.32 19.25
C ASP A 255 5.73 3.87 19.26
N TYR A 256 5.42 3.12 18.21
CA TYR A 256 5.95 1.77 18.03
C TYR A 256 7.48 1.76 18.01
N GLN A 257 8.13 2.72 17.35
CA GLN A 257 9.58 2.83 17.33
C GLN A 257 10.18 3.19 18.69
N ILE A 258 9.46 3.93 19.55
CA ILE A 258 9.87 4.17 20.95
C ILE A 258 9.95 2.83 21.69
N ILE A 259 8.94 1.97 21.53
CA ILE A 259 8.89 0.66 22.19
C ILE A 259 9.95 -0.29 21.62
N ARG A 260 10.08 -0.35 20.29
CA ARG A 260 11.01 -1.26 19.61
C ARG A 260 12.46 -0.87 19.82
N PHE A 261 12.75 0.43 19.89
CA PHE A 261 14.11 0.97 20.00
C PHE A 261 14.22 1.92 21.21
N PRO A 262 14.14 1.40 22.46
CA PRO A 262 14.12 2.24 23.66
C PRO A 262 15.42 3.05 23.81
N GLU A 263 16.56 2.45 23.46
CA GLU A 263 17.89 3.06 23.57
C GLU A 263 18.18 4.14 22.52
N TRP A 264 17.33 4.27 21.50
CA TRP A 264 17.55 5.26 20.45
C TRP A 264 17.19 6.67 20.92
N THR A 265 17.86 7.67 20.34
CA THR A 265 17.44 9.06 20.54
C THR A 265 16.21 9.38 19.68
N ASN A 266 15.47 10.43 20.03
CA ASN A 266 14.33 10.89 19.22
C ASN A 266 14.76 11.20 17.77
N ALA A 267 15.95 11.79 17.58
CA ALA A 267 16.49 12.06 16.26
C ALA A 267 16.75 10.78 15.43
N MET A 268 17.21 9.70 16.07
CA MET A 268 17.42 8.41 15.41
C MET A 268 16.10 7.78 14.97
N ARG A 269 15.07 7.80 15.84
CA ARG A 269 13.72 7.32 15.51
C ARG A 269 13.08 8.12 14.38
N SER A 270 13.09 9.46 14.47
CA SER A 270 12.59 10.32 13.39
C SER A 270 13.34 10.10 12.07
N ARG A 271 14.66 9.86 12.10
CA ARG A 271 15.44 9.51 10.91
C ARG A 271 15.00 8.16 10.32
N ARG A 272 14.71 7.15 11.14
CA ARG A 272 14.18 5.86 10.67
C ARG A 272 12.80 6.02 10.03
N GLN A 273 11.88 6.70 10.71
CA GLN A 273 10.56 7.00 10.17
C GLN A 273 10.68 7.70 8.80
N SER A 274 11.54 8.71 8.69
CA SER A 274 11.79 9.40 7.42
C SER A 274 12.33 8.45 6.34
N LYS A 275 13.29 7.58 6.68
CA LYS A 275 13.81 6.57 5.75
C LYS A 275 12.72 5.61 5.26
N ILE A 276 11.81 5.17 6.13
CA ILE A 276 10.66 4.33 5.77
C ILE A 276 9.73 5.07 4.80
N LEU A 277 9.36 6.31 5.10
CA LEU A 277 8.47 7.11 4.24
C LEU A 277 9.08 7.43 2.88
N LEU A 278 10.41 7.60 2.81
CA LEU A 278 11.14 7.78 1.55
C LEU A 278 11.13 6.53 0.65
N LEU A 279 10.67 5.39 1.13
CA LEU A 279 10.44 4.21 0.29
C LEU A 279 9.11 4.26 -0.44
N LEU A 280 8.11 5.00 0.05
CA LEU A 280 6.79 5.08 -0.59
C LEU A 280 6.88 5.57 -2.05
N PRO A 281 7.63 6.65 -2.38
CA PRO A 281 7.77 7.08 -3.77
C PRO A 281 8.50 6.07 -4.67
N ARG A 282 9.30 5.15 -4.08
CA ARG A 282 9.97 4.08 -4.84
C ARG A 282 8.98 3.01 -5.28
N ILE A 283 7.91 2.79 -4.50
CA ILE A 283 6.82 1.90 -4.87
C ILE A 283 6.15 2.42 -6.15
N SER A 284 5.99 3.75 -6.28
CA SER A 284 5.45 4.36 -7.48
C SER A 284 6.28 4.08 -8.73
N GLN A 285 7.60 4.01 -8.61
CA GLN A 285 8.48 3.66 -9.73
C GLN A 285 8.28 2.21 -10.19
N VAL A 286 8.17 1.28 -9.23
CA VAL A 286 7.88 -0.13 -9.55
C VAL A 286 6.51 -0.27 -10.21
N MET A 287 5.52 0.47 -9.70
CA MET A 287 4.17 0.46 -10.26
C MET A 287 4.09 0.99 -11.68
N HIS A 288 4.75 2.11 -12.00
CA HIS A 288 4.76 2.63 -13.36
C HIS A 288 5.38 1.62 -14.34
N LEU A 289 6.46 0.95 -13.94
CA LEU A 289 7.08 -0.11 -14.75
C LEU A 289 6.16 -1.31 -14.96
N GLU A 290 5.47 -1.76 -13.91
CA GLU A 290 4.50 -2.84 -14.01
C GLU A 290 3.33 -2.46 -14.92
N HIS A 291 2.80 -1.25 -14.75
CA HIS A 291 1.71 -0.72 -15.54
C HIS A 291 2.05 -0.68 -17.03
N ASP A 292 3.21 -0.13 -17.40
CA ASP A 292 3.67 -0.07 -18.80
C ASP A 292 3.76 -1.47 -19.44
N ILE A 293 4.26 -2.46 -18.68
CA ILE A 293 4.38 -3.83 -19.15
C ILE A 293 2.99 -4.48 -19.30
N GLN A 294 2.09 -4.28 -18.33
CA GLN A 294 0.73 -4.83 -18.39
C GLN A 294 -0.08 -4.26 -19.56
N LEU A 295 0.06 -2.96 -19.85
CA LEU A 295 -0.53 -2.35 -21.03
C LEU A 295 -0.06 -3.03 -22.31
N VAL A 296 1.25 -3.21 -22.46
CA VAL A 296 1.84 -3.86 -23.64
C VAL A 296 1.33 -5.30 -23.78
N LEU A 297 1.35 -6.08 -22.71
CA LEU A 297 0.91 -7.48 -22.72
C LEU A 297 -0.58 -7.61 -23.03
N SER A 298 -1.40 -6.68 -22.54
CA SER A 298 -2.84 -6.64 -22.84
C SER A 298 -3.09 -6.32 -24.32
N VAL A 299 -2.38 -5.33 -24.90
CA VAL A 299 -2.48 -4.98 -26.32
C VAL A 299 -2.13 -6.16 -27.23
N PHE A 300 -1.14 -6.99 -26.85
CA PHE A 300 -0.75 -8.18 -27.61
C PHE A 300 -1.59 -9.43 -27.29
N GLY A 301 -2.61 -9.32 -26.42
CA GLY A 301 -3.48 -10.44 -26.05
C GLY A 301 -2.78 -11.53 -25.24
N THR A 302 -1.62 -11.24 -24.65
CA THR A 302 -0.85 -12.17 -23.83
C THR A 302 -1.46 -12.36 -22.44
N ILE A 303 -2.13 -11.33 -21.93
CA ILE A 303 -2.88 -11.38 -20.68
C ILE A 303 -4.28 -10.81 -20.90
N ASN A 304 -5.29 -11.42 -20.27
CA ASN A 304 -6.62 -10.85 -20.21
C ASN A 304 -6.74 -9.92 -19.00
N LEU A 305 -7.06 -8.65 -19.22
CA LEU A 305 -7.26 -7.66 -18.16
C LEU A 305 -8.71 -7.15 -18.09
N ASP A 306 -9.69 -7.86 -18.65
CA ASP A 306 -11.10 -7.47 -18.59
C ASP A 306 -11.63 -7.31 -17.16
N GLY A 307 -12.65 -6.45 -16.97
CA GLY A 307 -13.33 -6.26 -15.68
C GLY A 307 -12.54 -5.42 -14.68
N ILE A 308 -12.34 -5.95 -13.47
CA ILE A 308 -11.66 -5.24 -12.37
C ILE A 308 -10.24 -4.73 -12.73
N PRO A 309 -9.33 -5.56 -13.31
CA PRO A 309 -8.03 -5.08 -13.75
C PRO A 309 -8.15 -3.92 -14.74
N HIS A 310 -9.12 -3.96 -15.65
CA HIS A 310 -9.35 -2.89 -16.61
C HIS A 310 -9.77 -1.59 -15.89
N GLU A 311 -10.72 -1.68 -14.95
CA GLU A 311 -11.17 -0.53 -14.15
C GLU A 311 -10.10 0.09 -13.26
N LEU A 312 -9.09 -0.68 -12.85
CA LEU A 312 -7.98 -0.20 -12.02
C LEU A 312 -6.86 0.40 -12.87
N LEU A 313 -6.50 -0.26 -13.98
CA LEU A 313 -5.34 0.12 -14.79
C LEU A 313 -5.66 1.22 -15.81
N PHE A 314 -6.85 1.21 -16.42
CA PHE A 314 -7.14 2.09 -17.57
C PHE A 314 -8.01 3.30 -17.23
N TYR A 315 -8.28 3.57 -15.95
CA TYR A 315 -9.17 4.64 -15.50
C TYR A 315 -8.74 6.04 -15.96
N ASN A 316 -7.44 6.31 -16.09
CA ASN A 316 -6.90 7.61 -16.50
C ASN A 316 -6.93 7.87 -18.02
N SER A 317 -7.59 7.02 -18.82
CA SER A 317 -7.66 7.14 -20.29
C SER A 317 -8.93 7.84 -20.81
N LYS A 318 -9.71 8.48 -19.95
CA LYS A 318 -10.89 9.28 -20.33
C LYS A 318 -10.75 10.75 -20.01
#